data_AF-A0A2U2XA53-F1
#
_entry.id   AF-A0A2U2XA53-F1
#
_cell.length_a   1.000
_cell.length_b   1.000
_cell.length_c   1.000
_cell.angle_alpha   90.00
_cell.angle_beta   90.00
_cell.angle_gamma   90.00
#
_symmetry.space_group_name_H-M   'P 1'
#
loop_
_entity.id
_entity.type
_entity.pdbx_description
1 polymer ?
#
loop_
_entity_poly.entity_id
_entity_poly.type
_entity_poly.pdbx_seq_one_letter_code
_entity_poly.pdbx_strand_id
1 'polypeptide(L)'
;MIIEKRKYRQPIILLVFGIVFSLFSDYASLDSEGDWFARSGAVLSFVSVVVQFLLSNLKKTELESLFRSKIGLKAKIQTVKIKDKRHEFLSFASGITGLVGTLIWGYGDLLF
;
A
#
# COMPACT_ATOMS: atom_id res chain seq x y z
N MET A 1 5.18 -24.30 4.94
CA MET A 1 4.39 -23.09 5.28
C MET A 1 3.98 -22.45 3.97
N ILE A 2 2.79 -22.79 3.44
CA ILE A 2 2.32 -22.26 2.17
C ILE A 2 1.91 -20.81 2.43
N ILE A 3 2.82 -19.88 2.13
CA ILE A 3 2.48 -18.47 2.04
C ILE A 3 1.46 -18.39 0.91
N GLU A 4 0.18 -18.30 1.24
CA GLU A 4 -0.89 -18.17 0.26
C GLU A 4 -0.59 -16.93 -0.60
N LYS A 5 -0.13 -17.15 -1.84
CA LYS A 5 0.22 -16.07 -2.78
C LYS A 5 -0.91 -15.07 -2.99
N ARG A 6 -2.16 -15.44 -2.66
CA ARG A 6 -3.36 -14.56 -2.72
C ARG A 6 -3.43 -13.51 -1.61
N LYS A 7 -2.68 -13.64 -0.52
CA LYS A 7 -2.81 -12.78 0.66
C LYS A 7 -2.52 -11.30 0.38
N TYR A 8 -1.58 -11.02 -0.52
CA TYR A 8 -1.20 -9.65 -0.91
C TYR A 8 -1.89 -9.16 -2.18
N ARG A 9 -2.79 -9.95 -2.78
CA ARG A 9 -3.40 -9.62 -4.08
C ARG A 9 -4.20 -8.31 -4.02
N GLN A 10 -5.00 -8.14 -2.97
CA GLN A 10 -5.80 -6.92 -2.76
C GLN A 10 -4.91 -5.68 -2.58
N PRO A 11 -3.94 -5.66 -1.63
CA PRO A 11 -2.96 -4.58 -1.53
C PRO A 11 -2.28 -4.21 -2.85
N ILE A 12 -1.81 -5.21 -3.60
CA ILE A 12 -1.09 -5.00 -4.86
C ILE A 12 -2.01 -4.37 -5.91
N ILE A 13 -3.22 -4.90 -6.10
CA ILE A 13 -4.17 -4.39 -7.09
C ILE A 13 -4.53 -2.94 -6.79
N LEU A 14 -4.80 -2.61 -5.52
CA LEU A 14 -5.13 -1.24 -5.13
C LEU A 14 -3.97 -0.28 -5.38
N LEU A 15 -2.75 -0.67 -5.03
CA LEU A 15 -1.57 0.16 -5.19
C LEU A 15 -1.25 0.39 -6.68
N VAL A 16 -1.35 -0.65 -7.50
CA VAL A 16 -1.23 -0.55 -8.98
C VAL A 16 -2.33 0.34 -9.55
N PHE A 17 -3.58 0.17 -9.10
CA PHE A 17 -4.69 1.02 -9.53
C PHE A 17 -4.43 2.49 -9.23
N GLY A 18 -3.99 2.83 -8.01
CA GLY A 18 -3.67 4.21 -7.65
C GLY A 18 -2.60 4.82 -8.56
N ILE A 19 -1.51 4.08 -8.81
CA ILE A 19 -0.42 4.55 -9.68
C ILE A 19 -0.90 4.73 -11.12
N VAL A 20 -1.61 3.75 -11.68
CA VAL A 20 -2.13 3.82 -13.05
C VAL A 20 -3.14 4.95 -13.20
N PHE A 21 -4.00 5.15 -12.20
CA PHE A 21 -4.95 6.25 -12.18
C PHE A 21 -4.23 7.61 -12.21
N SER A 22 -3.19 7.78 -11.41
CA SER A 22 -2.40 9.02 -11.39
C SER A 22 -1.69 9.28 -12.72
N LEU A 23 -1.09 8.26 -13.34
CA LEU A 23 -0.47 8.37 -14.67
C LEU A 23 -1.49 8.71 -15.77
N PHE A 24 -2.70 8.13 -15.69
CA PHE A 24 -3.77 8.45 -16.64
C PHE A 24 -4.28 9.89 -16.45
N SER A 25 -4.40 10.34 -15.20
CA SER A 25 -4.76 11.72 -14.88
C SER A 25 -3.73 12.74 -15.36
N ASP A 26 -2.44 12.40 -15.29
CA ASP A 26 -1.34 13.22 -15.85
C ASP A 26 -1.52 13.41 -17.36
N TYR A 27 -1.72 12.31 -18.10
CA TYR A 27 -1.98 12.36 -19.54
C TYR A 27 -3.24 13.15 -19.89
N ALA A 28 -4.33 12.97 -19.13
CA ALA A 28 -5.58 13.70 -19.36
C ALA A 28 -5.48 15.19 -19.03
N SER A 29 -4.61 15.59 -18.10
CA SER A 29 -4.38 17.00 -17.74
C SER A 29 -3.66 17.78 -18.85
N LEU A 30 -2.93 17.12 -19.76
CA LEU A 30 -2.29 17.81 -20.90
C LEU A 30 -3.29 18.43 -21.88
N ASP A 31 -4.48 17.83 -22.03
CA ASP A 31 -5.50 18.22 -23.02
C ASP A 31 -6.72 18.92 -22.38
N SER A 32 -6.72 19.14 -21.07
CA SER A 32 -7.87 19.71 -20.35
C SER A 32 -7.49 20.89 -19.47
N GLU A 33 -8.34 21.91 -19.37
CA GLU A 33 -8.20 23.02 -18.42
C GLU A 33 -8.37 22.60 -16.94
N GLY A 34 -8.40 21.30 -16.64
CA GLY A 34 -8.68 20.75 -15.31
C GLY A 34 -7.46 20.15 -14.62
N ASP A 35 -7.32 20.45 -13.32
CA ASP A 35 -6.28 19.93 -12.43
C ASP A 35 -6.52 18.45 -12.03
N TRP A 36 -6.82 17.59 -12.99
CA TRP A 36 -7.04 16.16 -12.77
C TRP A 36 -5.81 15.47 -12.19
N PHE A 37 -4.61 15.88 -12.62
CA PHE A 37 -3.36 15.40 -12.05
C PHE A 37 -3.25 15.70 -10.54
N ALA A 38 -3.46 16.94 -10.11
CA ALA A 38 -3.42 17.31 -8.69
C ALA A 38 -4.45 16.51 -7.87
N ARG A 39 -5.67 16.35 -8.38
CA ARG A 39 -6.73 15.57 -7.72
C ARG A 39 -6.37 14.08 -7.62
N SER A 40 -5.62 13.54 -8.58
CA SER A 40 -5.16 12.16 -8.55
C SER A 40 -4.21 11.88 -7.38
N GLY A 41 -3.48 12.90 -6.91
CA GLY A 41 -2.62 12.81 -5.73
C GLY A 41 -3.41 12.44 -4.46
N ALA A 42 -4.60 13.01 -4.27
CA ALA A 42 -5.46 12.67 -3.14
C ALA A 42 -5.91 11.20 -3.17
N VAL A 43 -6.24 10.70 -4.37
CA VAL A 43 -6.60 9.29 -4.59
C VAL A 43 -5.41 8.39 -4.28
N LEU A 44 -4.21 8.76 -4.74
CA LEU A 44 -2.97 8.01 -4.51
C LEU A 44 -2.63 7.93 -3.01
N SER A 45 -2.77 9.04 -2.28
CA SER A 45 -2.60 9.10 -0.82
C SER A 45 -3.62 8.25 -0.07
N PHE A 46 -4.89 8.32 -0.47
CA PHE A 46 -5.94 7.50 0.15
C PHE A 46 -5.69 6.01 -0.07
N VAL A 47 -5.35 5.60 -1.29
CA VAL A 47 -4.99 4.21 -1.63
C VAL A 47 -3.84 3.72 -0.77
N SER A 48 -2.80 4.53 -0.58
CA SER A 48 -1.67 4.21 0.31
C SER A 48 -2.14 3.87 1.73
N VAL A 49 -2.98 4.72 2.33
CA VAL A 49 -3.50 4.51 3.69
C VAL A 49 -4.34 3.23 3.77
N VAL A 50 -5.21 2.99 2.78
CA VAL A 50 -6.01 1.75 2.71
C VAL A 50 -5.10 0.52 2.62
N VAL A 51 -4.05 0.57 1.80
CA VAL A 51 -3.08 -0.53 1.67
C VAL A 51 -2.34 -0.77 2.99
N GLN A 52 -1.89 0.28 3.68
CA GLN A 52 -1.25 0.15 5.00
C GLN A 52 -2.20 -0.47 6.03
N PHE A 53 -3.48 -0.08 6.03
CA PHE A 53 -4.49 -0.66 6.90
C PHE A 53 -4.70 -2.16 6.61
N LEU A 54 -4.82 -2.54 5.33
CA LEU A 54 -4.92 -3.94 4.92
C LEU A 54 -3.69 -4.74 5.36
N LEU A 55 -2.49 -4.24 5.11
CA LEU A 55 -1.24 -4.89 5.54
C LEU A 55 -1.21 -5.06 7.07
N SER A 56 -1.57 -4.03 7.84
CA SER A 56 -1.63 -4.09 9.30
C SER A 56 -2.59 -5.18 9.79
N ASN A 57 -3.78 -5.26 9.20
CA ASN A 57 -4.75 -6.31 9.52
C ASN A 57 -4.22 -7.71 9.21
N LEU A 58 -3.57 -7.89 8.06
CA LEU A 58 -2.98 -9.18 7.67
C LEU A 58 -1.91 -9.65 8.67
N LYS A 59 -1.12 -8.73 9.21
CA LYS A 59 -0.10 -9.01 10.24
C LYS A 59 -0.74 -9.29 11.59
N LYS A 60 -1.80 -8.57 11.96
CA LYS A 60 -2.58 -8.83 13.17
C LYS A 60 -3.18 -10.23 13.16
N THR A 61 -3.81 -10.64 12.06
CA THR A 61 -4.38 -11.99 11.91
C THR A 61 -3.29 -13.08 11.99
N GLU A 62 -2.11 -12.85 11.42
CA GLU A 62 -0.97 -13.77 11.58
C GLU A 62 -0.56 -13.91 13.04
N LEU A 63 -0.39 -12.80 13.74
CA LEU A 63 -0.04 -12.81 15.15
C LEU A 63 -1.09 -13.54 15.98
N GLU A 64 -2.38 -13.27 15.77
CA GLU A 64 -3.47 -13.98 16.45
C GLU A 64 -3.43 -15.49 16.18
N SER A 65 -3.18 -15.91 14.93
CA SER A 65 -3.05 -17.32 14.57
C SER A 65 -1.85 -17.99 15.26
N LEU A 66 -0.72 -17.29 15.33
CA LEU A 66 0.48 -17.74 16.03
C LEU A 66 0.23 -17.83 17.54
N PHE A 67 -0.47 -16.87 18.14
CA PHE A 67 -0.80 -16.91 19.57
C PHE A 67 -1.77 -18.04 19.90
N ARG A 68 -2.73 -18.35 19.03
CA ARG A 68 -3.64 -19.51 19.18
C ARG A 68 -2.97 -20.86 18.95
N SER A 69 -1.85 -20.91 18.25
CA SER A 69 -1.11 -22.15 18.02
C SER A 69 -0.49 -22.70 19.31
N LYS A 70 -0.44 -24.04 19.44
CA LYS A 70 0.14 -24.76 20.60
C LYS A 70 1.68 -24.79 20.62
N ILE A 71 2.33 -23.85 19.92
CA ILE A 71 3.80 -23.79 19.82
C ILE A 71 4.36 -23.09 21.07
N GLY A 72 5.54 -23.48 21.53
CA GLY A 72 6.19 -22.82 22.67
C GLY A 72 6.48 -21.33 22.44
N LEU A 73 6.52 -20.53 23.50
CA LEU A 73 6.70 -19.07 23.46
C LEU A 73 7.96 -18.64 22.69
N LYS A 74 9.07 -19.37 22.88
CA LYS A 74 10.36 -19.13 22.20
C LYS A 74 10.24 -19.28 20.68
N ALA A 75 9.50 -20.29 20.22
CA ALA A 75 9.25 -20.50 18.80
C ALA A 75 8.31 -19.44 18.22
N LYS A 76 7.28 -19.00 18.96
CA LYS A 76 6.41 -17.89 18.53
C LYS A 76 7.20 -16.61 18.27
N ILE A 77 8.09 -16.23 19.19
CA ILE A 77 8.96 -15.05 19.05
C ILE A 77 9.87 -15.20 17.82
N GLN A 78 10.43 -16.39 17.61
CA GLN A 78 11.31 -16.65 16.47
C GLN A 78 10.56 -16.55 15.14
N THR A 79 9.32 -17.05 15.06
CA THR A 79 8.46 -16.93 13.87
C THR A 79 8.07 -15.48 13.57
N VAL A 80 7.74 -14.68 14.60
CA VAL A 80 7.47 -13.24 14.43
C VAL A 80 8.71 -12.47 13.95
N LYS A 81 9.90 -12.91 14.37
CA LYS A 81 11.17 -12.30 13.96
C LYS A 81 11.54 -12.63 12.51
N ILE A 82 10.97 -13.68 11.92
CA ILE A 82 11.14 -13.97 10.49
C ILE A 82 10.38 -12.90 9.71
N LYS A 83 11.13 -11.92 9.20
CA LYS A 83 10.62 -10.82 8.39
C LYS A 83 10.04 -11.36 7.08
N ASP A 84 8.74 -11.14 6.87
CA ASP A 84 8.15 -11.31 5.54
C ASP A 84 8.61 -10.14 4.64
N LYS A 85 9.58 -10.42 3.77
CA LYS A 85 10.14 -9.45 2.83
C LYS A 85 9.09 -8.81 1.92
N ARG A 86 8.01 -9.53 1.58
CA ARG A 86 6.95 -9.00 0.71
C ARG A 86 6.09 -7.98 1.46
N HIS A 87 5.76 -8.30 2.70
CA HIS A 87 5.03 -7.38 3.55
C HIS A 87 5.82 -6.09 3.77
N GLU A 88 7.12 -6.21 4.06
CA GLU A 88 8.00 -5.04 4.24
C GLU A 88 8.10 -4.20 2.97
N PHE A 89 8.32 -4.84 1.82
CA PHE A 89 8.37 -4.15 0.53
C PHE A 89 7.06 -3.41 0.22
N LEU A 90 5.90 -4.07 0.37
CA LEU A 90 4.61 -3.45 0.10
C LEU A 90 4.29 -2.32 1.08
N SER A 91 4.64 -2.50 2.36
CA SER A 91 4.49 -1.44 3.37
C SER A 91 5.31 -0.22 2.99
N PHE A 92 6.59 -0.41 2.66
CA PHE A 92 7.48 0.66 2.22
C PHE A 92 6.97 1.34 0.93
N ALA A 93 6.65 0.55 -0.10
CA ALA A 93 6.13 1.06 -1.37
C ALA A 93 4.84 1.85 -1.17
N SER A 94 3.92 1.37 -0.32
CA SER A 94 2.70 2.11 0.02
C SER A 94 3.02 3.43 0.73
N GLY A 95 3.96 3.45 1.68
CA GLY A 95 4.40 4.67 2.36
C GLY A 95 4.93 5.72 1.39
N ILE A 96 5.85 5.32 0.49
CA ILE A 96 6.37 6.21 -0.56
C ILE A 96 5.24 6.69 -1.48
N THR A 97 4.36 5.79 -1.91
CA THR A 97 3.21 6.13 -2.75
C THR A 97 2.32 7.20 -2.11
N GLY A 98 2.08 7.11 -0.79
CA GLY A 98 1.28 8.10 -0.06
C GLY A 98 1.97 9.45 0.09
N LEU A 99 3.30 9.46 0.27
CA LEU A 99 4.08 10.69 0.28
C LEU A 99 4.05 11.38 -1.09
N VAL A 100 4.29 10.62 -2.16
CA VAL A 100 4.21 11.13 -3.54
C VAL A 100 2.81 11.63 -3.86
N GLY A 101 1.76 10.89 -3.49
CA GLY A 101 0.38 11.33 -3.66
C GLY A 101 0.09 12.65 -2.96
N THR A 102 0.64 12.84 -1.77
CA THR A 102 0.45 14.08 -0.99
C THR A 102 1.16 15.26 -1.66
N LEU A 103 2.35 15.03 -2.21
CA LEU A 103 3.06 16.06 -2.97
C LEU A 103 2.31 16.44 -4.25
N ILE A 104 1.83 15.45 -5.01
CA ILE A 104 1.00 15.69 -6.22
C ILE A 104 -0.28 16.44 -5.84
N TRP A 105 -0.89 16.09 -4.71
CA TRP A 105 -2.12 16.76 -4.29
C TRP A 105 -1.90 18.22 -3.90
N GLY A 106 -0.79 18.51 -3.21
CA GLY A 106 -0.49 19.85 -2.74
C GLY A 106 0.15 20.77 -3.77
N TYR A 107 0.80 20.22 -4.80
CA TYR A 107 1.62 20.98 -5.75
C TYR A 107 1.44 20.57 -7.21
N GLY A 108 0.55 19.64 -7.52
CA GLY A 108 0.37 19.12 -8.88
C GLY A 108 -0.26 20.12 -9.84
N ASP A 109 -0.94 21.14 -9.31
CA ASP A 109 -1.46 22.30 -10.05
C ASP A 109 -0.35 23.23 -10.56
N LEU A 110 0.85 23.19 -9.98
CA LEU A 110 1.98 24.00 -10.44
C LEU A 110 2.66 23.45 -11.71
N LEU A 111 2.30 22.24 -12.14
CA LEU A 111 2.99 21.55 -13.23
C LEU A 111 2.34 21.79 -14.61
N PHE A 112 1.09 22.29 -14.65
CA PHE A 112 0.32 22.51 -15.87
C PHE A 112 -0.52 23.78 -15.78
#